data_AF-A0A857JFX4-F1
#
_entry.id   AF-A0A857JFX4-F1
#
_cell.length_a   1.000
_cell.length_b   1.000
_cell.length_c   1.000
_cell.angle_alpha   90.00
_cell.angle_beta   90.00
_cell.angle_gamma   90.00
#
_symmetry.space_group_name_H-M   'P 1'
#
loop_
_entity.id
_entity.type
_entity.pdbx_description
1 polymer ?
#
loop_
_entity_poly.entity_id
_entity_poly.type
_entity_poly.pdbx_seq_one_letter_code
_entity_poly.pdbx_strand_id
1 'polypeptide(L)'
;MTTAPTAIPADVRERIAAAASELFAQSARQAMPTVDAVRRAARVDMNAASTVMKEWRRAQIAQSIPVAVAVPEAVQQASAAAVAAIWLQAQELASEALRNAQAAWETERAELDALRQEMAEAFERQAGELVAAQEQVQALEDVRQLLAQAGARADQAEARLEQAEHRAAGMADELARVKGERDTATETAAKARESAAGVAGQLLAMQQQNAALLAAIGPKAAGG
;
A
#
# COMPACT_ATOMS: atom_id res chain seq x y z
N MET A 1 80.46 -39.55 44.17
CA MET A 1 79.91 -40.44 45.21
C MET A 1 78.83 -39.66 45.93
N THR A 2 77.57 -39.97 45.63
CA THR A 2 76.40 -39.19 46.06
C THR A 2 76.02 -39.63 47.46
N THR A 3 76.30 -38.82 48.48
CA THR A 3 75.83 -39.01 49.85
C THR A 3 74.34 -38.68 49.91
N ALA A 4 73.51 -39.71 50.10
CA ALA A 4 72.09 -39.54 50.40
C ALA A 4 71.93 -38.73 51.70
N PRO A 5 70.93 -37.83 51.79
CA PRO A 5 70.61 -37.16 53.05
C PRO A 5 70.09 -38.21 54.03
N THR A 6 70.88 -38.56 55.06
CA THR A 6 70.42 -39.42 56.14
C THR A 6 69.26 -38.72 56.84
N ALA A 7 68.04 -39.21 56.62
CA ALA A 7 66.86 -38.72 57.32
C ALA A 7 67.07 -38.91 58.83
N ILE A 8 66.84 -37.85 59.61
CA ILE A 8 66.99 -37.88 61.07
C ILE A 8 65.96 -38.87 61.64
N PRO A 9 66.38 -39.92 62.36
CA PRO A 9 65.46 -40.90 62.94
C PRO A 9 64.40 -40.26 63.84
N ALA A 10 63.22 -40.86 63.89
CA ALA A 10 62.08 -40.31 64.64
C ALA A 10 62.35 -40.18 66.15
N ASP A 11 63.06 -41.16 66.73
CA ASP A 11 63.47 -41.13 68.14
C ASP A 11 64.47 -40.00 68.44
N VAL A 12 65.36 -39.69 67.49
CA VAL A 12 66.33 -38.60 67.60
C VAL A 12 65.59 -37.26 67.55
N ARG A 13 64.64 -37.12 66.63
CA ARG A 13 63.79 -35.94 66.50
C ARG A 13 62.95 -35.69 67.76
N GLU A 14 62.35 -36.74 68.32
CA GLU A 14 61.55 -36.67 69.53
C GLU A 14 62.39 -36.25 70.74
N ARG A 15 63.58 -36.85 70.91
CA ARG A 15 64.52 -36.44 71.98
C ARG A 15 64.97 -34.98 71.85
N ILE A 16 65.23 -34.51 70.64
CA ILE A 16 65.59 -33.10 70.39
C ILE A 16 64.41 -32.17 70.71
N ALA A 17 63.19 -32.51 70.28
CA ALA A 17 62.00 -31.71 70.56
C ALA A 17 61.65 -31.68 72.06
N ALA A 18 61.82 -32.82 72.75
CA ALA A 18 61.63 -32.93 74.19
C ALA A 18 62.66 -32.08 74.95
N ALA A 19 63.96 -32.23 74.63
CA ALA A 19 65.02 -31.45 75.23
C ALA A 19 64.88 -29.94 74.97
N ALA A 20 64.47 -29.56 73.75
CA ALA A 20 64.17 -28.17 73.41
C ALA A 20 63.00 -27.62 74.23
N SER A 21 61.93 -28.39 74.36
CA SER A 21 60.75 -28.00 75.16
C SER A 21 61.07 -27.90 76.65
N GLU A 22 61.90 -28.80 77.17
CA GLU A 22 62.36 -28.78 78.56
C GLU A 22 63.24 -27.57 78.85
N LEU A 23 64.25 -27.31 78.01
CA LEU A 23 65.12 -26.13 78.16
C LEU A 23 64.34 -24.81 77.99
N PHE A 24 63.33 -24.79 77.13
CA PHE A 24 62.44 -23.65 76.98
C PHE A 24 61.51 -23.48 78.19
N ALA A 25 61.05 -24.56 78.80
CA ALA A 25 60.28 -24.51 80.05
C ALA A 25 61.15 -24.03 81.22
N GLN A 26 62.40 -24.48 81.32
CA GLN A 26 63.37 -24.03 82.33
C GLN A 26 63.66 -22.52 82.23
N SER A 27 63.65 -21.95 81.02
CA SER A 27 63.79 -20.50 80.81
C SER A 27 62.49 -19.71 81.04
N ALA A 28 61.47 -20.32 81.67
CA ALA A 28 60.12 -19.78 81.80
C ALA A 28 59.51 -19.33 80.45
N ARG A 29 59.94 -19.98 79.35
CA ARG A 29 59.57 -19.66 77.96
C ARG A 29 60.00 -18.25 77.51
N GLN A 30 60.97 -17.64 78.19
CA GLN A 30 61.45 -16.29 77.88
C GLN A 30 62.58 -16.29 76.84
N ALA A 31 63.40 -17.34 76.84
CA ALA A 31 64.56 -17.45 75.95
C ALA A 31 64.54 -18.77 75.17
N MET A 32 64.66 -18.67 73.84
CA MET A 32 64.77 -19.84 72.97
C MET A 32 66.06 -20.60 73.25
N PRO A 33 66.00 -21.94 73.42
CA PRO A 33 67.20 -22.71 73.68
C PRO A 33 68.15 -22.69 72.47
N THR A 34 69.45 -22.66 72.75
CA THR A 34 70.48 -22.69 71.70
C THR A 34 70.60 -24.11 71.15
N VAL A 35 70.97 -24.22 69.86
CA VAL A 35 71.15 -25.54 69.21
C VAL A 35 72.20 -26.38 69.94
N ASP A 36 73.27 -25.75 70.45
CA ASP A 36 74.32 -26.43 71.19
C ASP A 36 73.85 -26.98 72.55
N ALA A 37 73.03 -26.22 73.29
CA ALA A 37 72.46 -26.70 74.56
C ALA A 37 71.53 -27.91 74.34
N VAL A 38 70.69 -27.84 73.32
CA VAL A 38 69.78 -28.95 72.95
C VAL A 38 70.56 -30.17 72.47
N ARG A 39 71.64 -29.97 71.68
CA ARG A 39 72.53 -31.05 71.23
C ARG A 39 73.16 -31.80 72.41
N ARG A 40 73.66 -31.06 73.41
CA ARG A 40 74.26 -31.63 74.62
C ARG A 40 73.23 -32.37 75.47
N ALA A 41 72.04 -31.79 75.65
CA ALA A 41 70.96 -32.39 76.43
C ALA A 41 70.39 -33.67 75.77
N ALA A 42 70.16 -33.65 74.45
CA ALA A 42 69.62 -34.80 73.71
C ALA A 42 70.68 -35.85 73.33
N ARG A 43 71.98 -35.54 73.48
CA ARG A 43 73.13 -36.37 73.09
C ARG A 43 73.09 -36.82 71.62
N VAL A 44 72.93 -35.84 70.72
CA VAL A 44 72.79 -36.04 69.27
C VAL A 44 73.90 -35.33 68.50
N ASP A 45 74.03 -35.60 67.20
CA ASP A 45 74.94 -34.85 66.33
C ASP A 45 74.42 -33.43 66.02
N MET A 46 75.32 -32.57 65.55
CA MET A 46 75.02 -31.16 65.29
C MET A 46 74.02 -30.95 64.15
N ASN A 47 74.03 -31.82 63.14
CA ASN A 47 73.14 -31.69 61.98
C ASN A 47 71.69 -32.01 62.38
N ALA A 48 71.50 -33.11 63.14
CA ALA A 48 70.19 -33.47 63.66
C ALA A 48 69.60 -32.38 64.58
N ALA A 49 70.41 -31.87 65.52
CA ALA A 49 69.99 -30.82 66.45
C ALA A 49 69.55 -29.55 65.72
N SER A 50 70.33 -29.07 64.75
CA SER A 50 70.05 -27.81 64.03
C SER A 50 68.79 -27.88 63.16
N THR A 51 68.57 -29.00 62.47
CA THR A 51 67.42 -29.22 61.60
C THR A 51 66.12 -29.26 62.40
N VAL A 52 66.07 -30.09 63.44
CA VAL A 52 64.86 -30.23 64.28
C VAL A 52 64.61 -28.95 65.09
N MET A 53 65.66 -28.26 65.56
CA MET A 53 65.50 -26.98 66.25
C MET A 53 64.92 -25.88 65.36
N LYS A 54 65.27 -25.84 64.07
CA LYS A 54 64.69 -24.87 63.13
C LYS A 54 63.20 -25.11 62.96
N GLU A 55 62.80 -26.36 62.82
CA GLU A 55 61.39 -26.76 62.71
C GLU A 55 60.63 -26.49 64.01
N TRP A 56 61.21 -26.85 65.16
CA TRP A 56 60.62 -26.62 66.47
C TRP A 56 60.45 -25.11 66.77
N ARG A 57 61.46 -24.27 66.45
CA ARG A 57 61.33 -22.81 66.60
C ARG A 57 60.22 -22.23 65.73
N ARG A 58 60.09 -22.73 64.49
CA ARG A 58 59.02 -22.32 63.58
C ARG A 58 57.65 -22.70 64.13
N ALA A 59 57.50 -23.89 64.70
CA ALA A 59 56.27 -24.34 65.31
C ALA A 59 55.88 -23.50 66.55
N GLN A 60 56.86 -23.04 67.34
CA GLN A 60 56.60 -22.18 68.50
C GLN A 60 56.14 -20.77 68.12
N ILE A 61 56.68 -20.20 67.04
CA ILE A 61 56.31 -18.85 66.58
C ILE A 61 54.94 -18.87 65.86
N ALA A 62 54.57 -19.98 65.22
CA ALA A 62 53.36 -20.08 64.40
C ALA A 62 52.05 -20.31 65.17
N GLN A 63 52.07 -20.35 66.52
CA GLN A 63 50.85 -20.45 67.32
C GLN A 63 50.14 -19.09 67.42
N SER A 64 49.39 -18.69 66.37
CA SER A 64 48.42 -17.59 66.44
C SER A 64 46.99 -18.13 66.37
N ILE A 65 46.20 -17.90 67.41
CA ILE A 65 44.78 -18.27 67.46
C ILE A 65 43.97 -17.23 66.67
N PRO A 66 43.20 -17.62 65.63
CA PRO A 66 42.34 -16.67 64.94
C PRO A 66 41.12 -16.29 65.81
N VAL A 67 40.88 -14.98 65.99
CA VAL A 67 39.68 -14.44 66.64
C VAL A 67 38.60 -14.27 65.56
N ALA A 68 37.51 -15.04 65.66
CA ALA A 68 36.34 -14.86 64.80
C ALA A 68 35.53 -13.65 65.30
N VAL A 69 35.54 -12.55 64.54
CA VAL A 69 34.69 -11.38 64.82
C VAL A 69 33.32 -11.62 64.18
N ALA A 70 32.27 -11.76 64.99
CA ALA A 70 30.89 -11.80 64.50
C ALA A 70 30.40 -10.38 64.14
N VAL A 71 29.74 -10.23 62.98
CA VAL A 71 29.17 -8.94 62.54
C VAL A 71 28.06 -8.51 63.50
N PRO A 72 28.09 -7.28 64.06
CA PRO A 72 27.07 -6.80 64.99
C PRO A 72 25.66 -6.82 64.39
N GLU A 73 24.66 -7.16 65.21
CA GLU A 73 23.25 -7.27 64.78
C GLU A 73 22.71 -5.98 64.16
N ALA A 74 23.09 -4.80 64.69
CA ALA A 74 22.67 -3.51 64.14
C ALA A 74 23.13 -3.32 62.68
N VAL A 75 24.31 -3.83 62.31
CA VAL A 75 24.81 -3.77 60.93
C VAL A 75 24.01 -4.73 60.04
N GLN A 76 23.66 -5.90 60.54
CA GLN A 76 22.84 -6.86 59.80
C GLN A 76 21.44 -6.29 59.54
N GLN A 77 20.78 -5.73 60.57
CA GLN A 77 19.46 -5.11 60.44
C GLN A 77 19.48 -3.91 59.48
N ALA A 78 20.49 -3.02 59.58
CA ALA A 78 20.65 -1.90 58.67
C ALA A 78 20.84 -2.36 57.21
N SER A 79 21.62 -3.42 56.99
CA SER A 79 21.82 -3.98 55.65
C SER A 79 20.53 -4.59 55.07
N ALA A 80 19.77 -5.33 55.89
CA ALA A 80 18.50 -5.92 55.49
C ALA A 80 17.46 -4.83 55.15
N ALA A 81 17.39 -3.77 55.96
CA ALA A 81 16.52 -2.63 55.70
C ALA A 81 16.91 -1.88 54.42
N ALA A 82 18.21 -1.68 54.17
CA ALA A 82 18.69 -1.05 52.94
C ALA A 82 18.32 -1.87 51.70
N VAL A 83 18.52 -3.19 51.74
CA VAL A 83 18.15 -4.09 50.63
C VAL A 83 16.64 -4.08 50.40
N ALA A 84 15.84 -4.11 51.46
CA ALA A 84 14.38 -4.03 51.35
C ALA A 84 13.92 -2.69 50.74
N ALA A 85 14.52 -1.58 51.13
CA ALA A 85 14.21 -0.26 50.57
C ALA A 85 14.58 -0.17 49.08
N ILE A 86 15.75 -0.67 48.70
CA ILE A 86 16.18 -0.72 47.29
C ILE A 86 15.23 -1.59 46.47
N TRP A 87 14.85 -2.76 47.00
CA TRP A 87 13.90 -3.65 46.33
C TRP A 87 12.53 -2.99 46.12
N LEU A 88 11.99 -2.34 47.14
CA LEU A 88 10.72 -1.64 47.05
C LEU A 88 10.76 -0.52 46.00
N GLN A 89 11.84 0.29 46.00
CA GLN A 89 12.02 1.33 44.99
C GLN A 89 12.16 0.79 43.58
N ALA A 90 12.91 -0.31 43.40
CA ALA A 90 13.00 -0.98 42.11
C ALA A 90 11.64 -1.50 41.63
N GLN A 91 10.82 -2.05 42.54
CA GLN A 91 9.48 -2.51 42.22
C GLN A 91 8.54 -1.36 41.85
N GLU A 92 8.60 -0.23 42.55
CA GLU A 92 7.84 0.99 42.22
C GLU A 92 8.19 1.50 40.82
N LEU A 93 9.48 1.66 40.53
CA LEU A 93 9.98 2.09 39.21
C LEU A 93 9.58 1.11 38.09
N ALA A 94 9.69 -0.20 38.32
CA ALA A 94 9.29 -1.20 37.35
C ALA A 94 7.77 -1.17 37.09
N SER A 95 6.98 -0.98 38.14
CA SER A 95 5.52 -0.88 38.03
C SER A 95 5.10 0.39 37.30
N GLU A 96 5.79 1.51 37.52
CA GLU A 96 5.57 2.75 36.80
C GLU A 96 5.97 2.63 35.33
N ALA A 97 7.15 2.07 35.05
CA ALA A 97 7.60 1.82 33.68
C ALA A 97 6.60 0.94 32.90
N LEU A 98 6.06 -0.10 33.54
CA LEU A 98 5.03 -0.96 32.95
C LEU A 98 3.75 -0.19 32.64
N ARG A 99 3.23 0.62 33.59
CA ARG A 99 2.04 1.43 33.36
C ARG A 99 2.24 2.43 32.22
N ASN A 100 3.40 3.08 32.17
CA ASN A 100 3.73 4.03 31.11
C ASN A 100 3.83 3.34 29.74
N ALA A 101 4.45 2.16 29.68
CA ALA A 101 4.54 1.38 28.44
C ALA A 101 3.16 0.91 27.96
N GLN A 102 2.29 0.46 28.88
CA GLN A 102 0.91 0.06 28.57
C GLN A 102 0.10 1.24 28.02
N ALA A 103 0.18 2.40 28.67
CA ALA A 103 -0.51 3.61 28.21
C ALA A 103 -0.02 4.06 26.82
N ALA A 104 1.30 4.06 26.59
CA ALA A 104 1.86 4.41 25.29
C ALA A 104 1.39 3.43 24.19
N TRP A 105 1.38 2.13 24.49
CA TRP A 105 0.89 1.12 23.56
C TRP A 105 -0.61 1.23 23.27
N GLU A 106 -1.43 1.52 24.28
CA GLU A 106 -2.86 1.75 24.10
C GLU A 106 -3.13 2.97 23.21
N THR A 107 -2.37 4.05 23.39
CA THR A 107 -2.45 5.24 22.52
C THR A 107 -2.06 4.89 21.09
N GLU A 108 -0.90 4.24 20.87
CA GLU A 108 -0.46 3.85 19.53
C GLU A 108 -1.47 2.92 18.85
N ARG A 109 -2.05 1.98 19.60
CA ARG A 109 -3.08 1.09 19.08
C ARG A 109 -4.34 1.88 18.69
N ALA A 110 -4.79 2.82 19.51
CA ALA A 110 -5.94 3.65 19.19
C ALA A 110 -5.69 4.52 17.95
N GLU A 111 -4.49 5.09 17.81
CA GLU A 111 -4.08 5.85 16.62
C GLU A 111 -4.05 4.98 15.35
N LEU A 112 -3.51 3.76 15.45
CA LEU A 112 -3.51 2.81 14.33
C LEU A 112 -4.92 2.37 13.93
N ASP A 113 -5.80 2.15 14.90
CA ASP A 113 -7.19 1.79 14.63
C ASP A 113 -7.97 2.97 14.01
N ALA A 114 -7.72 4.20 14.47
CA ALA A 114 -8.26 5.41 13.86
C ALA A 114 -7.77 5.58 12.40
N LEU A 115 -6.47 5.46 12.15
CA LEU A 115 -5.90 5.56 10.81
C LEU A 115 -6.45 4.48 9.88
N ARG A 116 -6.63 3.25 10.38
CA ARG A 116 -7.26 2.16 9.61
C ARG A 116 -8.69 2.51 9.22
N GLN A 117 -9.46 3.09 10.14
CA GLN A 117 -10.82 3.52 9.86
C GLN A 117 -10.85 4.67 8.84
N GLU A 118 -10.02 5.70 9.01
CA GLU A 118 -9.93 6.81 8.05
C GLU A 118 -9.57 6.32 6.64
N MET A 119 -8.62 5.38 6.53
CA MET A 119 -8.26 4.77 5.25
C MET A 119 -9.41 3.97 4.64
N ALA A 120 -10.14 3.19 5.45
CA ALA A 120 -11.31 2.45 4.99
C ALA A 120 -12.40 3.39 4.45
N GLU A 121 -12.73 4.44 5.21
CA GLU A 121 -13.70 5.46 4.79
C GLU A 121 -13.26 6.20 3.53
N ALA A 122 -11.95 6.48 3.37
CA ALA A 122 -11.41 7.08 2.15
C ALA A 122 -11.57 6.15 0.94
N PHE A 123 -11.29 4.85 1.10
CA PHE A 123 -11.49 3.86 0.03
C PHE A 123 -12.97 3.68 -0.33
N GLU A 124 -13.86 3.64 0.65
CA GLU A 124 -15.32 3.58 0.40
C GLU A 124 -15.81 4.82 -0.36
N ARG A 125 -15.35 6.01 0.03
CA ARG A 125 -15.66 7.25 -0.68
C ARG A 125 -15.15 7.22 -2.12
N GLN A 126 -13.90 6.82 -2.33
CA GLN A 126 -13.32 6.69 -3.68
C GLN A 126 -14.06 5.66 -4.54
N ALA A 127 -14.47 4.54 -3.96
CA ALA A 127 -15.28 3.55 -4.66
C ALA A 127 -16.64 4.14 -5.09
N GLY A 128 -17.29 4.89 -4.21
CA GLY A 128 -18.53 5.60 -4.53
C GLY A 128 -18.36 6.65 -5.62
N GLU A 129 -17.30 7.46 -5.55
CA GLU A 129 -16.95 8.44 -6.58
C GLU A 129 -16.67 7.79 -7.94
N LEU A 130 -15.97 6.65 -7.95
CA LEU A 130 -15.69 5.90 -9.18
C LEU A 130 -16.98 5.38 -9.82
N VAL A 131 -17.89 4.80 -9.03
CA VAL A 131 -19.20 4.35 -9.52
C VAL A 131 -19.99 5.53 -10.10
N ALA A 132 -20.07 6.65 -9.38
CA ALA A 132 -20.77 7.84 -9.87
C ALA A 132 -20.14 8.39 -11.16
N ALA A 133 -18.81 8.40 -11.27
CA ALA A 133 -18.13 8.82 -12.50
C ALA A 133 -18.41 7.87 -13.67
N GLN A 134 -18.44 6.55 -13.43
CA GLN A 134 -18.79 5.56 -14.44
C GLN A 134 -20.23 5.73 -14.93
N GLU A 135 -21.18 5.99 -14.02
CA GLU A 135 -22.57 6.29 -14.38
C GLU A 135 -22.68 7.56 -15.24
N GLN A 136 -21.92 8.61 -14.90
CA GLN A 136 -21.89 9.83 -15.71
C GLN A 136 -21.30 9.60 -17.10
N VAL A 137 -20.23 8.81 -17.22
CA VAL A 137 -19.65 8.43 -18.52
C VAL A 137 -20.68 7.66 -19.35
N GLN A 138 -21.35 6.67 -18.76
CA GLN A 138 -22.37 5.90 -19.46
C GLN A 138 -23.52 6.80 -19.94
N ALA A 139 -23.99 7.72 -19.09
CA ALA A 139 -25.04 8.66 -19.47
C ALA A 139 -24.60 9.59 -20.63
N LEU A 140 -23.35 10.04 -20.63
CA LEU A 140 -22.80 10.83 -21.74
C LEU A 140 -22.68 10.01 -23.03
N GLU A 141 -22.31 8.74 -22.94
CA GLU A 141 -22.28 7.82 -24.08
C GLU A 141 -23.68 7.62 -24.67
N ASP A 142 -24.68 7.41 -23.83
CA ASP A 142 -26.08 7.26 -24.25
C ASP A 142 -26.59 8.52 -24.96
N VAL A 143 -26.30 9.70 -24.39
CA VAL A 143 -26.62 11.00 -25.02
C VAL A 143 -25.92 11.15 -26.36
N ARG A 144 -24.63 10.77 -26.45
CA ARG A 144 -23.87 10.82 -27.71
C ARG A 144 -24.48 9.91 -28.77
N GLN A 145 -24.95 8.72 -28.41
CA GLN A 145 -25.65 7.81 -29.32
C GLN A 145 -26.99 8.39 -29.79
N LEU A 146 -27.77 8.98 -28.89
CA LEU A 146 -29.03 9.64 -29.24
C LEU A 146 -28.81 10.81 -30.20
N LEU A 147 -27.79 11.64 -29.96
CA LEU A 147 -27.42 12.73 -30.85
C LEU A 147 -26.99 12.23 -32.23
N ALA A 148 -26.21 11.15 -32.31
CA ALA A 148 -25.82 10.55 -33.59
C ALA A 148 -27.04 10.03 -34.36
N GLN A 149 -27.99 9.38 -33.69
CA GLN A 149 -29.23 8.91 -34.31
C GLN A 149 -30.12 10.09 -34.77
N ALA A 150 -30.20 11.16 -33.97
CA ALA A 150 -30.94 12.36 -34.33
C ALA A 150 -30.32 13.06 -35.56
N GLY A 151 -28.98 13.16 -35.61
CA GLY A 151 -28.24 13.69 -36.76
C GLY A 151 -28.53 12.88 -38.03
N ALA A 152 -28.41 11.54 -37.97
CA ALA A 152 -28.70 10.68 -39.11
C ALA A 152 -30.16 10.80 -39.61
N ARG A 153 -31.12 11.01 -38.70
CA ARG A 153 -32.52 11.26 -39.07
C ARG A 153 -32.70 12.63 -39.72
N ALA A 154 -31.99 13.65 -39.26
CA ALA A 154 -32.00 14.98 -39.85
C ALA A 154 -31.42 14.93 -41.27
N ASP A 155 -30.26 14.33 -41.46
CA ASP A 155 -29.62 14.16 -42.78
C ASP A 155 -30.56 13.42 -43.77
N GLN A 156 -31.24 12.37 -43.30
CA GLN A 156 -32.23 11.65 -44.11
C GLN A 156 -33.46 12.50 -44.45
N ALA A 157 -33.91 13.35 -43.53
CA ALA A 157 -35.03 14.25 -43.77
C ALA A 157 -34.65 15.34 -44.79
N GLU A 158 -33.46 15.92 -44.68
CA GLU A 158 -32.90 16.89 -45.63
C GLU A 158 -32.79 16.28 -47.03
N ALA A 159 -32.18 15.10 -47.16
CA ALA A 159 -32.08 14.42 -48.45
C ALA A 159 -33.46 14.11 -49.08
N ARG A 160 -34.48 13.81 -48.27
CA ARG A 160 -35.86 13.62 -48.75
C ARG A 160 -36.49 14.93 -49.20
N LEU A 161 -36.23 16.04 -48.51
CA LEU A 161 -36.70 17.37 -48.89
C LEU A 161 -36.07 17.78 -50.23
N GLU A 162 -34.76 17.65 -50.38
CA GLU A 162 -34.07 17.95 -51.65
C GLU A 162 -34.62 17.14 -52.82
N GLN A 163 -34.86 15.83 -52.61
CA GLN A 163 -35.49 14.99 -53.63
C GLN A 163 -36.92 15.42 -53.97
N ALA A 164 -37.70 15.82 -52.96
CA ALA A 164 -39.07 16.29 -53.15
C ALA A 164 -39.09 17.62 -53.91
N GLU A 165 -38.19 18.54 -53.59
CA GLU A 165 -38.00 19.80 -54.30
C GLU A 165 -37.61 19.57 -55.76
N HIS A 166 -36.67 18.65 -56.02
CA HIS A 166 -36.25 18.33 -57.39
C HIS A 166 -37.40 17.72 -58.21
N ARG A 167 -38.20 16.82 -57.62
CA ARG A 167 -39.40 16.28 -58.27
C ARG A 167 -40.45 17.35 -58.51
N ALA A 168 -40.66 18.26 -57.55
CA ALA A 168 -41.61 19.36 -57.69
C ALA A 168 -41.19 20.31 -58.82
N ALA A 169 -39.91 20.64 -58.92
CA ALA A 169 -39.36 21.42 -60.03
C ALA A 169 -39.58 20.72 -61.38
N GLY A 170 -39.26 19.43 -61.49
CA GLY A 170 -39.48 18.67 -62.72
C GLY A 170 -40.96 18.58 -63.12
N MET A 171 -41.88 18.44 -62.16
CA MET A 171 -43.32 18.49 -62.44
C MET A 171 -43.79 19.88 -62.88
N ALA A 172 -43.22 20.95 -62.32
CA ALA A 172 -43.54 22.31 -62.72
C ALA A 172 -43.09 22.59 -64.16
N ASP A 173 -41.90 22.12 -64.53
CA ASP A 173 -41.37 22.23 -65.90
C ASP A 173 -42.23 21.45 -66.90
N GLU A 174 -42.62 20.22 -66.57
CA GLU A 174 -43.50 19.41 -67.43
C GLU A 174 -44.89 20.05 -67.57
N LEU A 175 -45.45 20.60 -66.49
CA LEU A 175 -46.72 21.32 -66.55
C LEU A 175 -46.62 22.57 -67.44
N ALA A 176 -45.50 23.29 -67.40
CA ALA A 176 -45.25 24.43 -68.28
C ALA A 176 -45.16 23.99 -69.75
N ARG A 177 -44.46 22.87 -70.03
CA ARG A 177 -44.35 22.27 -71.37
C ARG A 177 -45.72 21.87 -71.92
N VAL A 178 -46.50 21.10 -71.15
CA VAL A 178 -47.85 20.67 -71.53
C VAL A 178 -48.80 21.86 -71.76
N LYS A 179 -48.70 22.91 -70.93
CA LYS A 179 -49.46 24.16 -71.17
C LYS A 179 -49.07 24.82 -72.50
N GLY A 180 -47.78 24.91 -72.81
CA GLY A 180 -47.31 25.44 -74.10
C GLY A 180 -47.75 24.60 -75.31
N GLU A 181 -47.66 23.26 -75.21
CA GLU A 181 -48.17 22.33 -76.23
C GLU A 181 -49.68 22.46 -76.43
N ARG A 182 -50.45 22.61 -75.34
CA ARG A 182 -51.89 22.88 -75.42
C ARG A 182 -52.16 24.20 -76.12
N ASP A 183 -51.46 25.27 -75.77
CA ASP A 183 -51.70 26.60 -76.34
C ASP A 183 -51.42 26.61 -77.85
N THR A 184 -50.32 25.99 -78.28
CA THR A 184 -50.01 25.78 -79.70
C THR A 184 -51.03 24.87 -80.42
N ALA A 185 -51.50 23.80 -79.78
CA ALA A 185 -52.59 22.96 -80.32
C ALA A 185 -53.90 23.74 -80.47
N THR A 186 -54.23 24.62 -79.53
CA THR A 186 -55.43 25.47 -79.63
C THR A 186 -55.31 26.50 -80.75
N GLU A 187 -54.13 27.10 -80.94
CA GLU A 187 -53.88 28.06 -82.03
C GLU A 187 -53.94 27.37 -83.41
N THR A 188 -53.32 26.20 -83.56
CA THR A 188 -53.38 25.42 -84.80
C THR A 188 -54.80 24.96 -85.11
N ALA A 189 -55.56 24.51 -84.10
CA ALA A 189 -56.97 24.18 -84.27
C ALA A 189 -57.82 25.40 -84.69
N ALA A 190 -57.53 26.59 -84.16
CA ALA A 190 -58.19 27.83 -84.58
C ALA A 190 -57.89 28.15 -86.06
N LYS A 191 -56.61 28.10 -86.48
CA LYS A 191 -56.21 28.31 -87.88
C LYS A 191 -56.82 27.29 -88.84
N ALA A 192 -56.90 26.02 -88.44
CA ALA A 192 -57.53 24.96 -89.23
C ALA A 192 -59.04 25.19 -89.40
N ARG A 193 -59.74 25.62 -88.33
CA ARG A 193 -61.16 25.98 -88.40
C ARG A 193 -61.41 27.18 -89.32
N GLU A 194 -60.58 28.21 -89.23
CA GLU A 194 -60.66 29.38 -90.11
C GLU A 194 -60.47 28.98 -91.58
N SER A 195 -59.44 28.18 -91.86
CA SER A 195 -59.19 27.65 -93.22
C SER A 195 -60.36 26.80 -93.73
N ALA A 196 -60.91 25.91 -92.89
CA ALA A 196 -62.06 25.09 -93.23
C ALA A 196 -63.31 25.94 -93.50
N ALA A 197 -63.56 26.97 -92.70
CA ALA A 197 -64.64 27.93 -92.93
C ALA A 197 -64.44 28.69 -94.26
N GLY A 198 -63.20 29.08 -94.57
CA GLY A 198 -62.84 29.70 -95.84
C GLY A 198 -63.14 28.80 -97.04
N VAL A 199 -62.70 27.53 -97.01
CA VAL A 199 -62.98 26.54 -98.08
C VAL A 199 -64.48 26.25 -98.18
N ALA A 200 -65.18 26.09 -97.06
CA ALA A 200 -66.63 25.90 -97.06
C ALA A 200 -67.37 27.09 -97.69
N GLY A 201 -66.92 28.32 -97.39
CA GLY A 201 -67.42 29.55 -98.01
C GLY A 201 -67.20 29.57 -99.53
N GLN A 202 -66.00 29.19 -99.99
CA GLN A 202 -65.69 29.07 -101.41
C GLN A 202 -66.55 28.01 -102.11
N LEU A 203 -66.75 26.85 -101.47
CA LEU A 203 -67.60 25.78 -101.99
C LEU A 203 -69.05 26.24 -102.14
N LEU A 204 -69.60 26.93 -101.12
CA LEU A 204 -70.93 27.52 -101.19
C LEU A 204 -71.04 28.56 -102.31
N ALA A 205 -70.03 29.42 -102.47
CA ALA A 205 -69.99 30.38 -103.56
C ALA A 205 -69.94 29.70 -104.93
N MET A 206 -69.12 28.65 -105.11
CA MET A 206 -69.09 27.83 -106.32
C MET A 206 -70.42 27.11 -106.57
N GLN A 207 -71.07 26.57 -105.54
CA GLN A 207 -72.38 25.94 -105.66
C GLN A 207 -73.45 26.95 -106.08
N GLN A 208 -73.44 28.16 -105.51
CA GLN A 208 -74.33 29.26 -105.93
C GLN A 208 -74.05 29.69 -107.37
N GLN A 209 -72.78 29.82 -107.75
CA GLN A 209 -72.39 30.17 -109.12
C GLN A 209 -72.81 29.09 -110.12
N ASN A 210 -72.61 27.81 -109.79
CA ASN A 210 -73.09 26.67 -110.57
C ASN A 210 -74.62 26.63 -110.66
N ALA A 211 -75.33 26.90 -109.56
CA ALA A 211 -76.79 26.98 -109.55
C ALA A 211 -77.31 28.13 -110.42
N ALA A 212 -76.66 29.29 -110.38
CA ALA A 212 -76.97 30.44 -111.24
C ALA A 212 -76.69 30.14 -112.73
N LEU A 213 -75.58 29.44 -113.02
CA LEU A 213 -75.28 28.97 -114.38
C LEU A 213 -76.31 27.95 -114.87
N LEU A 214 -76.67 26.96 -114.05
CA LEU A 214 -77.73 25.99 -114.38
C LEU A 214 -79.09 26.68 -114.59
N ALA A 215 -79.42 27.73 -113.82
CA ALA A 215 -80.61 28.54 -114.04
C ALA A 215 -80.55 29.34 -115.36
N ALA A 216 -79.37 29.80 -115.78
CA ALA A 216 -79.17 30.48 -117.06
C ALA A 216 -79.17 29.53 -118.28
N ILE A 217 -78.89 28.24 -118.07
CA ILE A 217 -78.84 27.21 -119.12
C ILE A 217 -80.13 26.34 -119.13
N GLY A 218 -80.99 26.47 -118.10
CA GLY A 218 -82.33 25.89 -118.07
C GLY A 218 -83.20 26.37 -119.25
N PRO A 219 -84.07 25.52 -119.79
CA PRO A 219 -84.68 25.73 -121.10
C PRO A 219 -85.58 26.96 -121.15
N LYS A 220 -85.38 27.79 -122.18
CA LYS A 220 -86.40 28.69 -122.72
C LYS A 220 -87.52 27.83 -123.34
N ALA A 221 -88.58 27.56 -122.56
CA ALA A 221 -89.90 27.20 -123.08
C ALA A 221 -90.81 28.41 -122.79
N ALA A 222 -91.19 29.27 -123.74
CA ALA A 222 -92.06 29.05 -124.90
C ALA A 222 -93.51 28.73 -124.51
N GLY A 223 -94.41 29.72 -124.71
CA GLY A 223 -95.82 29.53 -125.05
C GLY A 223 -96.83 29.50 -123.89
N GLY A 224 -97.64 30.56 -123.79
CA GLY A 224 -98.81 30.67 -122.91
C GLY A 224 -99.03 32.09 -122.43
#